data_AF-A0A535LII3-F1
#
_entry.id   AF-A0A535LII3-F1
#
_cell.length_a   1.000
_cell.length_b   1.000
_cell.length_c   1.000
_cell.angle_alpha   90.00
_cell.angle_beta   90.00
_cell.angle_gamma   90.00
#
_symmetry.space_group_name_H-M   'P 1'
#
loop_
_entity.id
_entity.type
_entity.pdbx_description
1 polymer ?
#
loop_
_entity_poly.entity_id
_entity_poly.type
_entity_poly.pdbx_seq_one_letter_code
_entity_poly.pdbx_strand_id
1 'polypeptide(L)'
;AEPAADIRHPGQLLYGGFSKEVATLLLGGFGLLFLAGMGLWMLVLPHLRRTTVMFIGLGGLSLSIASLILINGLAENPARLAASPQPLLLMLIPVVVLGVLLLSGFTPASLTHLAAISELIPGKRGAVMGLYSVVLGVGQLIGASLGGLCVDLNGFYGLMVFSVVMGLVALGSVVYIRVNGHDLIKSPAKGK
;
A
#
# COMPACT_ATOMS: atom_id res chain seq x y z
N ALA A 1 -16.01 -8.62 18.51
CA ALA A 1 -14.80 -9.24 19.04
C ALA A 1 -14.98 -10.75 19.07
N GLU A 2 -14.11 -11.48 18.39
CA GLU A 2 -14.11 -12.94 18.35
C GLU A 2 -13.23 -13.48 19.48
N PRO A 3 -13.77 -14.20 20.48
CA PRO A 3 -13.00 -14.63 21.65
C PRO A 3 -11.88 -15.61 21.30
N ALA A 4 -12.01 -16.37 20.21
CA ALA A 4 -10.96 -17.27 19.73
C ALA A 4 -9.71 -16.52 19.20
N ALA A 5 -9.88 -15.29 18.71
CA ALA A 5 -8.79 -14.49 18.16
C ALA A 5 -7.89 -13.93 19.27
N ASP A 6 -8.48 -13.50 20.39
CA ASP A 6 -7.75 -13.00 21.57
C ASP A 6 -6.94 -14.11 22.25
N ILE A 7 -7.42 -15.36 22.18
CA ILE A 7 -6.65 -16.53 22.65
C ILE A 7 -5.45 -16.82 21.75
N ARG A 8 -5.58 -16.62 20.43
CA ARG A 8 -4.51 -16.92 19.45
C ARG A 8 -3.44 -15.83 19.41
N HIS A 9 -3.85 -14.56 19.51
CA HIS A 9 -2.96 -13.40 19.49
C HIS A 9 -3.43 -12.33 20.50
N PRO A 10 -3.09 -12.50 21.80
CA PRO A 10 -3.59 -11.62 22.85
C PRO A 10 -3.04 -10.19 22.69
N GLY A 11 -3.87 -9.20 23.03
CA GLY A 11 -3.45 -7.80 23.10
C GLY A 11 -3.39 -7.08 21.76
N GLN A 12 -3.91 -7.66 20.68
CA GLN A 12 -3.99 -7.01 19.37
C GLN A 12 -5.39 -6.45 19.09
N LEU A 13 -5.50 -5.13 18.94
CA LEU A 13 -6.80 -4.46 18.77
C LEU A 13 -7.44 -4.72 17.40
N LEU A 14 -6.62 -4.86 16.35
CA LEU A 14 -7.10 -4.99 14.97
C LEU A 14 -7.32 -6.46 14.57
N TYR A 15 -6.74 -7.42 15.31
CA TYR A 15 -6.93 -8.84 15.06
C TYR A 15 -8.15 -9.37 15.83
N GLY A 16 -9.20 -9.78 15.11
CA GLY A 16 -10.43 -10.30 15.73
C GLY A 16 -11.27 -9.27 16.52
N GLY A 17 -10.84 -8.01 16.59
CA GLY A 17 -11.56 -6.94 17.29
C GLY A 17 -12.88 -6.53 16.61
N PHE A 18 -12.96 -6.60 15.28
CA PHE A 18 -14.12 -6.17 14.50
C PHE A 18 -15.15 -7.30 14.28
N SER A 19 -16.42 -6.94 14.13
CA SER A 19 -17.42 -7.87 13.60
C SER A 19 -17.23 -8.05 12.09
N LYS A 20 -17.78 -9.13 11.52
CA LYS A 20 -17.67 -9.44 10.08
C LYS A 20 -18.25 -8.31 9.21
N GLU A 21 -19.35 -7.71 9.65
CA GLU A 21 -20.04 -6.63 8.96
C GLU A 21 -19.18 -5.36 8.93
N VAL A 22 -18.62 -4.97 10.09
CA VAL A 22 -17.75 -3.79 10.19
C VAL A 22 -16.46 -3.99 9.42
N ALA A 23 -15.84 -5.17 9.50
CA ALA A 23 -14.62 -5.48 8.75
C ALA A 23 -14.86 -5.38 7.23
N THR A 24 -16.00 -5.90 6.75
CA THR A 24 -16.39 -5.82 5.34
C THR A 24 -16.62 -4.38 4.90
N LEU A 25 -17.31 -3.58 5.72
CA LEU A 25 -17.55 -2.16 5.46
C LEU A 25 -16.24 -1.37 5.38
N LEU A 26 -15.31 -1.60 6.32
CA LEU A 26 -14.00 -0.96 6.34
C LEU A 26 -13.16 -1.34 5.12
N LEU A 27 -13.16 -2.62 4.72
CA LEU A 27 -12.46 -3.08 3.53
C LEU A 27 -13.02 -2.43 2.25
N GLY A 28 -14.35 -2.39 2.11
CA GLY A 28 -15.02 -1.72 1.00
C GLY A 28 -14.73 -0.23 0.95
N GLY A 29 -14.83 0.45 2.10
CA GLY A 29 -14.51 1.87 2.23
C GLY A 29 -13.05 2.18 1.91
N PHE A 30 -12.11 1.35 2.36
CA PHE A 30 -10.70 1.42 1.98
C PHE A 30 -10.52 1.31 0.46
N GLY A 31 -11.17 0.32 -0.18
CA GLY A 31 -11.11 0.16 -1.64
C GLY A 31 -11.60 1.39 -2.40
N LEU A 32 -12.73 1.97 -1.98
CA LEU A 32 -13.27 3.19 -2.58
C LEU A 32 -12.37 4.40 -2.36
N LEU A 33 -11.83 4.57 -1.16
CA LEU A 33 -10.88 5.64 -0.84
C LEU A 33 -9.61 5.52 -1.70
N PHE A 34 -9.08 4.29 -1.85
CA PHE A 34 -7.91 4.00 -2.66
C PHE A 34 -8.17 4.31 -4.14
N LEU A 35 -9.33 3.93 -4.67
CA LEU A 35 -9.76 4.26 -6.04
C LEU A 35 -9.89 5.77 -6.26
N ALA A 36 -10.52 6.49 -5.32
CA ALA A 36 -10.63 7.95 -5.38
C ALA A 36 -9.24 8.61 -5.35
N GLY A 37 -8.36 8.14 -4.47
CA GLY A 37 -6.96 8.59 -4.39
C GLY A 37 -6.21 8.40 -5.70
N MET A 38 -6.32 7.23 -6.33
CA MET A 38 -5.74 6.99 -7.66
C MET A 38 -6.24 8.01 -8.70
N GLY A 39 -7.54 8.34 -8.66
CA GLY A 39 -8.14 9.37 -9.50
C GLY A 39 -7.51 10.76 -9.29
N LEU A 40 -7.34 11.18 -8.03
CA LEU A 40 -6.71 12.46 -7.69
C LEU A 40 -5.26 12.55 -8.18
N TRP A 41 -4.51 11.46 -8.09
CA TRP A 41 -3.13 11.41 -8.55
C TRP A 41 -2.99 11.60 -10.07
N MET A 42 -4.02 11.30 -10.87
CA MET A 42 -3.98 11.56 -12.32
C MET A 42 -3.82 13.05 -12.65
N LEU A 43 -4.25 13.96 -11.77
CA LEU A 43 -4.07 15.41 -11.94
C LEU A 43 -2.64 15.86 -11.61
N VAL A 44 -2.00 15.16 -10.67
CA VAL A 44 -0.67 15.51 -10.14
C VAL A 44 0.45 14.88 -10.97
N LEU A 45 0.23 13.66 -11.50
CA LEU A 45 1.21 12.88 -12.26
C LEU A 45 1.89 13.62 -13.42
N PRO A 46 1.19 14.46 -14.22
CA PRO A 46 1.83 15.19 -15.32
C PRO A 46 2.90 16.19 -14.86
N HIS A 47 2.81 16.65 -13.61
CA HIS A 47 3.66 17.72 -13.06
C HIS A 47 4.87 17.19 -12.29
N LEU A 48 4.89 15.89 -11.97
CA LEU A 48 5.94 15.28 -11.16
C LEU A 48 6.69 14.19 -11.93
N ARG A 49 7.93 13.92 -11.51
CA ARG A 49 8.63 12.71 -11.97
C ARG A 49 7.92 11.48 -11.42
N ARG A 50 7.77 10.45 -12.26
CA ARG A 50 7.08 9.20 -11.92
C ARG A 50 7.70 8.51 -10.71
N THR A 51 9.03 8.50 -10.64
CA THR A 51 9.80 7.98 -9.49
C THR A 51 9.51 8.77 -8.22
N THR A 52 9.39 10.10 -8.28
CA THR A 52 9.02 10.92 -7.11
C THR A 52 7.66 10.53 -6.56
N VAL A 53 6.67 10.31 -7.42
CA VAL A 53 5.33 9.86 -6.98
C VAL A 53 5.40 8.46 -6.35
N MET A 54 6.21 7.55 -6.89
CA MET A 54 6.46 6.24 -6.27
C MET A 54 7.10 6.37 -4.89
N PHE A 55 8.08 7.27 -4.69
CA PHE A 55 8.66 7.52 -3.37
C PHE A 55 7.65 8.10 -2.38
N ILE A 56 6.79 9.02 -2.83
CA ILE A 56 5.69 9.53 -2.00
C ILE A 56 4.76 8.40 -1.60
N GLY A 57 4.42 7.51 -2.54
CA GLY A 57 3.60 6.33 -2.26
C GLY A 57 4.21 5.39 -1.23
N LEU A 58 5.52 5.11 -1.33
CA LEU A 58 6.25 4.31 -0.35
C LEU A 58 6.35 4.99 1.02
N GLY A 59 6.48 6.31 1.06
CA GLY A 59 6.36 7.10 2.28
C GLY A 59 4.98 6.97 2.91
N GLY A 60 3.92 7.04 2.09
CA GLY A 60 2.53 6.79 2.49
C GLY A 60 2.31 5.40 3.07
N LEU A 61 2.86 4.35 2.42
CA LEU A 61 2.84 2.99 2.94
C LEU A 61 3.50 2.91 4.33
N SER A 62 4.68 3.50 4.48
CA SER A 62 5.43 3.50 5.74
C SER A 62 4.65 4.20 6.86
N LEU A 63 4.02 5.34 6.54
CA LEU A 63 3.17 6.10 7.44
C LEU A 63 1.95 5.28 7.90
N SER A 64 1.29 4.60 6.97
CA SER A 64 0.14 3.72 7.25
C SER A 64 0.55 2.54 8.13
N ILE A 65 1.66 1.86 7.80
CA ILE A 65 2.18 0.73 8.59
C ILE A 65 2.48 1.16 10.02
N ALA A 66 3.25 2.25 10.20
CA ALA A 66 3.61 2.74 11.52
C ALA A 66 2.37 3.10 12.35
N SER A 67 1.41 3.79 11.75
CA SER A 67 0.17 4.18 12.42
C SER A 67 -0.69 2.97 12.80
N LEU A 68 -0.79 1.96 11.92
CA LEU A 68 -1.56 0.75 12.18
C LEU A 68 -0.91 -0.15 13.24
N ILE A 69 0.42 -0.24 13.29
CA ILE A 69 1.15 -0.92 14.38
C ILE A 69 0.82 -0.24 15.71
N LEU A 70 0.89 1.09 15.77
CA LEU A 70 0.56 1.85 16.98
C LEU A 70 -0.89 1.63 17.42
N ILE A 71 -1.85 1.66 16.49
CA ILE A 71 -3.26 1.37 16.79
C ILE A 71 -3.43 -0.05 17.30
N ASN A 72 -2.77 -1.04 16.68
CA ASN A 72 -2.90 -2.44 17.05
C ASN A 72 -2.42 -2.71 18.49
N GLY A 73 -1.33 -2.07 18.90
CA GLY A 73 -0.76 -2.22 20.24
C GLY A 73 -1.51 -1.48 21.35
N LEU A 74 -2.57 -0.71 21.04
CA LEU A 74 -3.36 -0.04 22.07
C LEU A 74 -4.16 -1.01 22.96
N ALA A 75 -4.35 -2.26 22.53
CA ALA A 75 -5.03 -3.28 23.32
C ALA A 75 -4.15 -3.90 24.43
N GLU A 76 -2.82 -3.77 24.38
CA GLU A 76 -1.91 -4.36 25.38
C GLU A 76 -1.97 -3.68 26.77
N ASN A 77 -2.60 -2.49 26.88
CA ASN A 77 -2.72 -1.76 28.15
C ASN A 77 -4.18 -1.41 28.51
N PRO A 78 -4.90 -2.29 29.23
CA PRO A 78 -6.25 -2.01 29.74
C PRO A 78 -6.33 -0.75 30.62
N ALA A 79 -5.23 -0.39 31.29
CA ALA A 79 -5.12 0.84 32.08
C ALA A 79 -5.14 2.13 31.23
N ARG A 80 -4.71 2.08 29.95
CA ARG A 80 -4.83 3.21 29.01
C ARG A 80 -6.23 3.32 28.41
N LEU A 81 -7.02 2.24 28.41
CA LEU A 81 -8.42 2.27 27.99
C LEU A 81 -9.33 2.99 29.00
N ALA A 82 -9.00 2.93 30.30
CA ALA A 82 -9.72 3.64 31.36
C ALA A 82 -9.43 5.16 31.40
N ALA A 83 -8.31 5.62 30.81
CA ALA A 83 -7.85 7.01 30.87
C ALA A 83 -8.01 7.81 29.56
N SER A 84 -8.93 7.40 28.67
CA SER A 84 -9.24 8.06 27.39
C SER A 84 -8.23 7.77 26.25
N PRO A 85 -8.32 6.59 25.60
CA PRO A 85 -7.53 6.23 24.40
C PRO A 85 -8.04 6.92 23.10
N GLN A 86 -9.14 7.67 23.18
CA GLN A 86 -9.81 8.31 22.04
C GLN A 86 -8.96 9.34 21.28
N PRO A 87 -8.15 10.23 21.89
CA PRO A 87 -7.49 11.29 21.14
C PRO A 87 -6.36 10.77 20.24
N LEU A 88 -5.60 9.76 20.69
CA LEU A 88 -4.54 9.16 19.87
C LEU A 88 -5.13 8.38 18.70
N LEU A 89 -6.20 7.62 18.92
CA LEU A 89 -6.90 6.92 17.85
C LEU A 89 -7.48 7.92 16.83
N LEU A 90 -8.14 8.98 17.29
CA LEU A 90 -8.66 10.07 16.46
C LEU A 90 -7.58 10.82 15.70
N MET A 91 -6.35 10.89 16.22
CA MET A 91 -5.20 11.48 15.54
C MET A 91 -4.59 10.53 14.50
N LEU A 92 -4.49 9.23 14.80
CA LEU A 92 -3.85 8.24 13.94
C LEU A 92 -4.72 7.84 12.74
N ILE A 93 -6.05 7.85 12.86
CA ILE A 93 -6.94 7.49 11.75
C ILE A 93 -6.74 8.41 10.52
N PRO A 94 -6.77 9.76 10.65
CA PRO A 94 -6.46 10.66 9.54
C PRO A 94 -5.07 10.43 8.96
N VAL A 95 -4.09 10.05 9.77
CA VAL A 95 -2.72 9.75 9.33
C VAL A 95 -2.71 8.48 8.47
N VAL A 96 -3.45 7.43 8.85
CA VAL A 96 -3.63 6.24 8.01
C VAL A 96 -4.33 6.62 6.70
N VAL A 97 -5.41 7.40 6.75
CA VAL A 97 -6.13 7.86 5.56
C VAL A 97 -5.20 8.63 4.62
N LEU A 98 -4.41 9.56 5.15
CA LEU A 98 -3.40 10.28 4.39
C LEU A 98 -2.36 9.33 3.80
N GLY A 99 -1.83 8.39 4.59
CA GLY A 99 -0.87 7.39 4.13
C GLY A 99 -1.41 6.54 2.98
N VAL A 100 -2.67 6.12 3.06
CA VAL A 100 -3.38 5.40 1.99
C VAL A 100 -3.57 6.26 0.75
N LEU A 101 -3.95 7.53 0.90
CA LEU A 101 -4.08 8.47 -0.22
C LEU A 101 -2.73 8.69 -0.91
N LEU A 102 -1.64 8.85 -0.15
CA LEU A 102 -0.29 8.96 -0.72
C LEU A 102 0.11 7.66 -1.43
N LEU A 103 -0.11 6.50 -0.80
CA LEU A 103 0.17 5.18 -1.36
C LEU A 103 -0.57 4.94 -2.69
N SER A 104 -1.83 5.39 -2.79
CA SER A 104 -2.63 5.20 -4.00
C SER A 104 -1.98 5.77 -5.26
N GLY A 105 -1.11 6.77 -5.15
CA GLY A 105 -0.38 7.34 -6.28
C GLY A 105 0.68 6.43 -6.87
N PHE A 106 1.13 5.41 -6.14
CA PHE A 106 2.15 4.48 -6.61
C PHE A 106 1.68 3.70 -7.85
N THR A 107 0.44 3.20 -7.83
CA THR A 107 -0.15 2.39 -8.90
C THR A 107 -0.25 3.12 -10.25
N PRO A 108 -0.85 4.33 -10.35
CA PRO A 108 -0.90 5.03 -11.62
C PRO A 108 0.49 5.52 -12.05
N ALA A 109 1.41 5.83 -11.13
CA ALA A 109 2.79 6.19 -11.46
C ALA A 109 3.56 5.03 -12.13
N SER A 110 3.44 3.81 -11.58
CA SER A 110 4.07 2.60 -12.10
C SER A 110 3.51 2.16 -13.44
N LEU A 111 2.18 2.18 -13.57
CA LEU A 111 1.49 1.94 -14.84
C LEU A 111 1.93 2.91 -15.92
N THR A 112 1.96 4.20 -15.59
CA THR A 112 2.39 5.24 -16.53
C THR A 112 3.84 4.97 -16.95
N HIS A 113 4.75 4.72 -16.01
CA HIS A 113 6.15 4.36 -16.30
C HIS A 113 6.28 3.17 -17.26
N LEU A 114 5.55 2.09 -16.99
CA LEU A 114 5.53 0.92 -17.87
C LEU A 114 4.98 1.25 -19.26
N ALA A 115 3.92 2.05 -19.36
CA ALA A 115 3.37 2.47 -20.64
C ALA A 115 4.40 3.21 -21.49
N ALA A 116 5.20 4.11 -20.89
CA ALA A 116 6.29 4.77 -21.62
C ALA A 116 7.36 3.79 -22.10
N ILE A 117 7.72 2.78 -21.30
CA ILE A 117 8.65 1.73 -21.74
C ILE A 117 8.05 0.95 -22.92
N SER A 118 6.76 0.61 -22.85
CA SER A 118 6.04 -0.08 -23.92
C SER A 118 6.00 0.72 -25.21
N GLU A 119 5.97 2.05 -25.15
CA GLU A 119 5.96 2.91 -26.33
C GLU A 119 7.29 2.90 -27.09
N LEU A 120 8.42 2.67 -26.39
CA LEU A 120 9.75 2.56 -26.98
C LEU A 120 9.96 1.28 -27.80
N ILE A 121 9.05 0.30 -27.72
CA ILE A 121 9.17 -0.99 -28.40
C ILE A 121 8.04 -1.13 -29.44
N PRO A 122 8.21 -0.62 -30.67
CA PRO A 122 7.21 -0.71 -31.72
C PRO A 122 6.77 -2.16 -31.96
N GLY A 123 5.47 -2.37 -32.14
CA GLY A 123 4.90 -3.69 -32.45
C GLY A 123 4.79 -4.68 -31.29
N LYS A 124 5.31 -4.37 -30.08
CA LYS A 124 5.25 -5.28 -28.92
C LYS A 124 4.42 -4.77 -27.74
N ARG A 125 3.64 -3.70 -27.93
CA ARG A 125 2.84 -3.08 -26.84
C ARG A 125 1.91 -4.07 -26.14
N GLY A 126 1.20 -4.90 -26.90
CA GLY A 126 0.31 -5.93 -26.34
C GLY A 126 1.06 -6.97 -25.52
N ALA A 127 2.26 -7.38 -25.94
CA ALA A 127 3.08 -8.33 -25.21
C ALA A 127 3.62 -7.75 -23.89
N VAL A 128 4.06 -6.48 -23.89
CA VAL A 128 4.54 -5.79 -22.68
C VAL A 128 3.42 -5.61 -21.66
N MET A 129 2.23 -5.18 -22.12
CA MET A 129 1.07 -5.05 -21.25
C MET A 129 0.55 -6.40 -20.74
N GLY A 130 0.60 -7.45 -21.57
CA GLY A 130 0.27 -8.81 -21.15
C GLY A 130 1.22 -9.34 -20.07
N LEU A 131 2.53 -9.13 -20.22
CA LEU A 131 3.51 -9.52 -19.21
C LEU A 131 3.26 -8.81 -17.88
N TYR A 132 2.88 -7.53 -17.92
CA TYR A 132 2.49 -6.80 -16.72
C TYR A 132 1.28 -7.41 -16.02
N SER A 133 0.22 -7.74 -16.76
CA SER A 133 -0.96 -8.39 -16.18
C SER A 133 -0.61 -9.72 -15.49
N VAL A 134 0.32 -10.49 -16.08
CA VAL A 134 0.83 -11.72 -15.46
C VAL A 134 1.58 -11.41 -14.16
N VAL A 135 2.52 -10.46 -14.19
CA VAL A 135 3.30 -10.07 -13.01
C VAL A 135 2.39 -9.54 -11.90
N LEU A 136 1.35 -8.77 -12.24
CA LEU A 136 0.34 -8.33 -11.29
C LEU A 136 -0.43 -9.51 -10.68
N GLY A 137 -0.94 -10.42 -11.51
CA GLY A 137 -1.71 -11.56 -11.03
C GLY A 137 -0.88 -12.46 -10.11
N VAL A 138 0.39 -12.71 -10.47
CA VAL A 138 1.34 -13.43 -9.63
C VAL A 138 1.60 -12.67 -8.33
N GLY A 139 1.83 -11.36 -8.39
CA GLY A 139 2.03 -10.52 -7.21
C GLY A 139 0.84 -10.52 -6.26
N GLN A 140 -0.39 -10.46 -6.79
CA GLN A 140 -1.62 -10.55 -6.01
C GLN A 140 -1.78 -11.91 -5.35
N LEU A 141 -1.52 -12.99 -6.08
CA LEU A 141 -1.56 -14.35 -5.55
C LEU A 141 -0.55 -14.52 -4.41
N ILE A 142 0.72 -14.19 -4.65
CA ILE A 142 1.79 -14.29 -3.65
C ILE A 142 1.47 -13.40 -2.44
N GLY A 143 1.03 -12.17 -2.67
CA GLY A 143 0.69 -11.22 -1.61
C GLY A 143 -0.46 -11.70 -0.73
N ALA A 144 -1.53 -12.22 -1.33
CA ALA A 144 -2.67 -12.75 -0.59
C ALA A 144 -2.31 -14.03 0.18
N SER A 145 -1.60 -14.97 -0.47
CA SER A 145 -1.23 -16.25 0.15
C SER A 145 -0.20 -16.08 1.28
N LEU A 146 0.91 -15.39 1.02
CA LEU A 146 1.95 -15.18 2.04
C LEU A 146 1.49 -14.19 3.11
N GLY A 147 0.70 -13.18 2.74
CA GLY A 147 0.08 -12.26 3.70
C GLY A 147 -0.82 -13.01 4.68
N GLY A 148 -1.68 -13.90 4.18
CA GLY A 148 -2.52 -14.77 5.01
C GLY A 148 -1.70 -15.67 5.94
N LEU A 149 -0.65 -16.30 5.43
CA LEU A 149 0.26 -17.12 6.25
C LEU A 149 0.91 -16.29 7.37
N CYS A 150 1.37 -15.06 7.07
CA CYS A 150 1.97 -14.19 8.08
C CYS A 150 0.96 -13.76 9.15
N VAL A 151 -0.31 -13.58 8.76
CA VAL A 151 -1.41 -13.34 9.71
C VAL A 151 -1.65 -14.54 10.62
N ASP A 152 -1.57 -15.76 10.09
CA ASP A 152 -1.72 -16.97 10.89
C ASP A 152 -0.59 -17.20 11.90
N LEU A 153 0.61 -16.67 11.62
CA LEU A 153 1.79 -16.81 12.47
C LEU A 153 1.85 -15.78 13.60
N ASN A 154 1.52 -14.51 13.34
CA ASN A 154 1.71 -13.43 14.32
C ASN A 154 0.57 -12.38 14.30
N GLY A 155 -0.61 -12.77 13.81
CA GLY A 155 -1.76 -11.88 13.68
C GLY A 155 -1.46 -10.66 12.81
N PHE A 156 -1.96 -9.51 13.23
CA PHE A 156 -1.83 -8.27 12.47
C PHE A 156 -0.38 -7.77 12.38
N TYR A 157 0.45 -8.00 13.40
CA TYR A 157 1.87 -7.65 13.36
C TYR A 157 2.63 -8.45 12.28
N GLY A 158 2.28 -9.72 12.07
CA GLY A 158 2.86 -10.54 10.99
C GLY A 158 2.61 -9.93 9.61
N LEU A 159 1.37 -9.48 9.36
CA LEU A 159 1.02 -8.79 8.12
C LEU A 159 1.80 -7.49 7.93
N MET A 160 2.02 -6.74 9.00
CA MET A 160 2.78 -5.49 8.96
C MET A 160 4.25 -5.75 8.65
N VAL A 161 4.88 -6.74 9.27
CA VAL A 161 6.26 -7.14 8.95
C VAL A 161 6.39 -7.56 7.49
N PHE A 162 5.47 -8.38 6.98
CA PHE A 162 5.44 -8.76 5.57
C PHE A 162 5.34 -7.54 4.65
N SER A 163 4.47 -6.58 5.00
CA SER A 163 4.30 -5.33 4.27
C SER A 163 5.56 -4.46 4.26
N VAL A 164 6.30 -4.39 5.38
CA VAL A 164 7.59 -3.71 5.46
C VAL A 164 8.62 -4.36 4.54
N VAL A 165 8.74 -5.69 4.59
CA VAL A 165 9.69 -6.44 3.74
C VAL A 165 9.40 -6.18 2.26
N MET A 166 8.14 -6.32 1.83
CA MET A 166 7.74 -6.04 0.46
C MET A 166 7.93 -4.55 0.09
N GLY A 167 7.67 -3.64 1.02
CA GLY A 167 7.92 -2.21 0.86
C GLY A 167 9.40 -1.89 0.64
N LEU A 168 10.32 -2.57 1.35
CA LEU A 168 11.76 -2.42 1.15
C LEU A 168 12.22 -2.95 -0.20
N VAL A 169 11.68 -4.09 -0.65
CA VAL A 169 11.94 -4.63 -2.00
C VAL A 169 11.47 -3.65 -3.07
N ALA A 170 10.27 -3.08 -2.90
CA ALA A 170 9.74 -2.05 -3.79
C ALA A 170 10.60 -0.78 -3.77
N LEU A 171 11.04 -0.33 -2.60
CA LEU A 171 11.92 0.82 -2.45
C LEU A 171 13.25 0.59 -3.17
N GLY A 172 13.90 -0.56 -2.98
CA GLY A 172 15.12 -0.93 -3.69
C GLY A 172 14.94 -0.89 -5.20
N SER A 173 13.81 -1.40 -5.70
CA SER A 173 13.46 -1.36 -7.12
C SER A 173 13.29 0.07 -7.65
N VAL A 174 12.61 0.94 -6.90
CA VAL A 174 12.40 2.35 -7.30
C VAL A 174 13.70 3.16 -7.23
N VAL A 175 14.55 2.92 -6.22
CA VAL A 175 15.88 3.52 -6.11
C VAL A 175 16.74 3.11 -7.29
N TYR A 176 16.73 1.82 -7.67
CA TYR A 176 17.45 1.33 -8.84
C TYR A 176 17.02 2.04 -10.13
N ILE A 177 15.71 2.23 -10.34
CA ILE A 177 15.18 2.98 -11.50
C ILE A 177 15.72 4.43 -11.52
N ARG A 178 15.71 5.09 -10.36
CA ARG A 178 16.12 6.50 -10.24
C ARG A 178 17.62 6.70 -10.40
N VAL A 179 18.44 5.81 -9.84
CA VAL A 179 19.91 5.90 -9.94
C VAL A 179 20.38 5.67 -11.37
N ASN A 180 19.76 4.72 -12.08
CA ASN A 180 20.10 4.43 -13.48
C ASN A 180 19.46 5.41 -14.49
N GLY A 181 18.69 6.41 -14.04
CA GLY A 181 18.08 7.40 -14.92
C GLY A 181 17.03 6.83 -15.89
N HIS A 182 16.54 5.61 -15.65
CA HIS A 182 15.49 4.99 -16.46
C HIS A 182 14.15 5.76 -16.39
N ASP A 183 14.03 6.71 -15.45
CA ASP A 183 12.92 7.63 -15.32
C ASP A 183 12.94 8.79 -16.34
N LEU A 184 14.07 9.04 -17.00
CA LEU A 184 14.26 10.10 -17.99
C LEU A 184 13.99 9.68 -19.43
N ILE A 185 13.26 8.58 -19.67
CA ILE A 185 12.83 8.16 -21.01
C ILE A 185 12.16 9.36 -21.71
N LYS A 186 12.93 10.05 -22.56
CA LYS A 186 12.45 11.14 -23.39
C LYS A 186 11.53 10.51 -24.42
N SER A 187 10.27 10.93 -24.43
CA SER A 187 9.40 10.73 -25.58
C SER A 187 10.18 11.21 -26.82
N PRO A 188 10.30 10.42 -27.90
CA PRO A 188 11.00 10.86 -29.09
C PRO A 188 10.37 12.18 -29.52
N ALA A 189 11.20 13.22 -29.62
CA ALA A 189 10.78 14.56 -29.98
C ALA A 189 9.83 14.47 -31.16
N LYS A 190 8.61 15.00 -30.99
CA LYS A 190 7.65 15.18 -32.07
C LYS A 190 8.39 15.99 -33.15
N GLY A 191 8.78 15.30 -34.21
CA GLY A 191 9.47 15.90 -35.36
C GLY A 191 8.65 17.07 -35.87
N LYS A 192 9.36 18.15 -36.19
CA LYS A 192 8.85 19.38 -36.79
C LYS A 192 7.94 19.11 -37.98
#